data_AF-A0A6A7GAL4-F1
#
_entry.id   AF-A0A6A7GAL4-F1
#
_cell.length_a   1.000
_cell.length_b   1.000
_cell.length_c   1.000
_cell.angle_alpha   90.00
_cell.angle_beta   90.00
_cell.angle_gamma   90.00
#
_symmetry.space_group_name_H-M   'P 1'
#
loop_
_entity.id
_entity.type
_entity.pdbx_description
1 polymer ?
#
loop_
_entity_poly.entity_id
_entity_poly.type
_entity_poly.pdbx_seq_one_letter_code
_entity_poly.pdbx_strand_id
1 'polypeptide(L)'
;VKGNLKYYDDCARLIRMFSLEKMHRFLNPRYEDTNSPMSDESSKIEDEKLEKTPSVVKTEVLPDFEKRHILLGMAAVFRHADRTPKQKLKFTSNHHLLLEFFKDSRKEVKLKKSAQLNKILETIQKILEDIGPHKKFRLVAEILKAEVPGTKFQLKPETIVASDVVDVRVILKWGGAITDAGCRQCHQYGPIFREEMLRGTPDERKGFLRGMQVWTSDEKRVKETAKHFVTSFLFNEKIPEESLHYGKTTQYLLDDISKADSLIKTAKKTIVKIVSQSSTDLSLLGLQEVTDPLYEDNSPWIRYSLKKMLNPAKRLQSVRNLLPELLKRIDEKLELNPNEMAFGDEPLRTMRKRWDILFRDLYDVESEEFNPTKLPDLYDCLRYDVLHNPEFLNGIEKLYYEAKCIADFVVSAEYGISNQQKHQIGALIAGPLLKRIISNLDACRSRTSADSRVFLYFTSESYLHALKNILLHSKIASNAVVAESVDAMELAYLTHGVIRLFEDPSRDPSDPMHLYVSIMFSSGATSDPFACTDEYSMLPVNVPLPLNGRLSYSSFRKQIGKSLAMADAH
;
A
#
# COMPACT_ATOMS: atom_id res chain seq x y z
N VAL A 1 -25.05 -2.75 -27.63
CA VAL A 1 -25.14 -2.63 -26.15
C VAL A 1 -24.84 -3.95 -25.47
N LYS A 2 -25.53 -5.06 -25.82
CA LYS A 2 -25.12 -6.41 -25.36
C LYS A 2 -23.67 -6.71 -25.78
N GLY A 3 -22.85 -7.15 -24.83
CA GLY A 3 -21.46 -7.57 -25.04
C GLY A 3 -20.39 -6.46 -24.94
N ASN A 4 -20.73 -5.19 -24.73
CA ASN A 4 -19.73 -4.13 -24.55
C ASN A 4 -19.46 -3.90 -23.06
N LEU A 5 -18.38 -4.52 -22.55
CA LEU A 5 -17.99 -4.42 -21.13
C LEU A 5 -17.85 -2.97 -20.66
N LYS A 6 -17.22 -2.11 -21.48
CA LYS A 6 -17.02 -0.68 -21.17
C LYS A 6 -18.34 0.05 -20.96
N TYR A 7 -19.37 -0.25 -21.75
CA TYR A 7 -20.71 0.32 -21.57
C TYR A 7 -21.33 -0.07 -20.22
N TYR A 8 -21.20 -1.34 -19.83
CA TYR A 8 -21.71 -1.82 -18.54
C TYR A 8 -20.91 -1.26 -17.35
N ASP A 9 -19.59 -1.13 -17.48
CA ASP A 9 -18.75 -0.49 -16.46
C ASP A 9 -19.07 1.00 -16.30
N ASP A 10 -19.26 1.72 -17.41
CA ASP A 10 -19.67 3.12 -17.40
C ASP A 10 -21.07 3.28 -16.76
N CYS A 11 -22.01 2.36 -17.05
CA CYS A 11 -23.32 2.34 -16.41
C CYS A 11 -23.24 2.00 -14.92
N ALA A 12 -22.43 1.01 -14.51
CA ALA A 12 -22.24 0.66 -13.11
C ALA A 12 -21.59 1.81 -12.33
N ARG A 13 -20.64 2.52 -12.95
CA ARG A 13 -20.02 3.74 -12.41
C ARG A 13 -21.05 4.85 -12.21
N LEU A 14 -21.90 5.10 -13.21
CA LEU A 14 -22.97 6.10 -13.12
C LEU A 14 -24.00 5.73 -12.04
N ILE A 15 -24.47 4.48 -12.01
CA ILE A 15 -25.42 3.99 -11.00
C ILE A 15 -24.82 4.15 -9.60
N ARG A 16 -23.57 3.73 -9.40
CA ARG A 16 -22.88 3.88 -8.12
C ARG A 16 -22.75 5.34 -7.70
N MET A 17 -22.43 6.24 -8.64
CA MET A 17 -22.33 7.67 -8.39
C MET A 17 -23.68 8.25 -7.95
N PHE A 18 -24.77 7.91 -8.66
CA PHE A 18 -26.13 8.31 -8.28
C PHE A 18 -26.59 7.74 -6.94
N SER A 19 -26.26 6.47 -6.65
CA SER A 19 -26.58 5.85 -5.37
C SER A 19 -25.83 6.49 -4.21
N LEU A 20 -24.55 6.82 -4.38
CA LEU A 20 -23.75 7.52 -3.38
C LEU A 20 -24.23 8.96 -3.16
N GLU A 21 -24.63 9.65 -4.23
CA GLU A 21 -25.22 10.98 -4.13
C GLU A 21 -26.56 10.98 -3.38
N LYS A 22 -27.45 10.02 -3.69
CA LYS A 22 -28.70 9.82 -2.94
C LYS A 22 -28.44 9.46 -1.47
N MET A 23 -27.50 8.57 -1.19
CA MET A 23 -27.12 8.22 0.19
C MET A 23 -26.54 9.43 0.93
N HIS A 24 -25.75 10.26 0.26
CA HIS A 24 -25.20 11.48 0.85
C HIS A 24 -26.29 12.50 1.21
N ARG A 25 -27.33 12.65 0.37
CA ARG A 25 -28.52 13.47 0.70
C ARG A 25 -29.31 12.89 1.88
N PHE A 26 -29.42 11.57 1.97
CA PHE A 26 -30.13 10.89 3.07
C PHE A 26 -29.41 11.00 4.42
N LEU A 27 -28.07 11.01 4.41
CA LEU A 27 -27.23 11.04 5.61
C LEU A 27 -26.93 12.46 6.11
N ASN A 28 -27.24 13.51 5.33
CA ASN A 28 -27.06 14.91 5.71
C ASN A 28 -28.33 15.74 5.41
N PRO A 29 -29.33 15.75 6.31
CA PRO A 29 -30.64 16.34 6.03
C PRO A 29 -30.69 17.88 5.97
N ARG A 30 -29.58 18.58 6.27
CA ARG A 30 -29.54 20.07 6.31
C ARG A 30 -29.30 20.74 4.96
N TYR A 31 -29.44 20.01 3.86
CA TYR A 31 -29.43 20.56 2.50
C TYR A 31 -30.87 20.49 1.98
N GLU A 32 -31.70 21.44 2.38
CA GLU A 32 -33.01 21.66 1.74
C GLU A 32 -32.78 22.57 0.53
N ASP A 33 -32.93 21.99 -0.67
CA ASP A 33 -33.25 22.74 -1.87
C ASP A 33 -34.62 23.39 -1.65
N THR A 34 -34.65 24.70 -1.44
CA THR A 34 -35.87 25.49 -1.63
C THR A 34 -36.20 25.48 -3.11
N ASN A 35 -36.98 24.51 -3.56
CA ASN A 35 -37.81 24.63 -4.76
C ASN A 35 -38.99 23.66 -4.65
N SER A 36 -40.13 24.19 -4.23
CA SER A 36 -41.42 23.52 -4.37
C SER A 36 -41.88 23.63 -5.83
N PRO A 37 -42.62 22.65 -6.38
CA PRO A 37 -43.07 22.68 -7.76
C PRO A 37 -44.37 23.48 -7.84
N MET A 38 -44.40 24.55 -8.65
CA MET A 38 -45.64 25.20 -9.04
C MET A 38 -45.70 25.37 -10.55
N SER A 39 -46.65 24.63 -11.12
CA SER A 39 -47.55 24.96 -12.23
C SER A 39 -47.01 25.68 -13.47
N ASP A 40 -47.26 25.02 -14.61
CA ASP A 40 -47.36 25.58 -15.95
C ASP A 40 -48.03 26.97 -15.96
N GLU A 41 -47.33 27.97 -16.50
CA GLU A 41 -47.93 28.92 -17.44
C GLU A 41 -46.84 29.68 -18.20
N SER A 42 -46.92 29.55 -19.52
CA SER A 42 -46.10 30.25 -20.51
C SER A 42 -46.36 31.76 -20.50
N SER A 43 -45.34 32.59 -20.29
CA SER A 43 -45.24 33.89 -20.98
C SER A 43 -43.85 34.54 -20.86
N LYS A 44 -43.41 35.04 -22.02
CA LYS A 44 -42.37 36.03 -22.35
C LYS A 44 -41.73 36.78 -21.18
N ILE A 45 -40.40 36.76 -21.10
CA ILE A 45 -39.61 37.77 -20.39
C ILE A 45 -38.45 38.21 -21.29
N GLU A 46 -38.39 39.54 -21.45
CA GLU A 46 -37.43 40.33 -22.20
C GLU A 46 -36.06 40.40 -21.52
N ASP A 47 -35.04 40.72 -22.31
CA ASP A 47 -33.64 40.92 -21.93
C ASP A 47 -33.46 41.92 -20.77
N GLU A 48 -33.09 41.41 -19.58
CA GLU A 48 -32.44 42.23 -18.54
C GLU A 48 -31.12 41.60 -18.07
N LYS A 49 -30.03 42.19 -18.56
CA LYS A 49 -28.69 42.33 -17.95
C LYS A 49 -28.22 41.18 -17.07
N LEU A 50 -27.58 40.19 -17.69
CA LEU A 50 -26.57 39.36 -17.03
C LEU A 50 -25.49 40.27 -16.44
N GLU A 51 -25.43 40.33 -15.11
CA GLU A 51 -24.27 40.85 -14.39
C GLU A 51 -23.01 40.13 -14.85
N LYS A 52 -21.98 40.94 -15.08
CA LYS A 52 -20.69 40.57 -15.63
C LYS A 52 -20.16 39.31 -14.95
N THR A 53 -20.04 38.22 -15.72
CA THR A 53 -19.06 37.17 -15.43
C THR A 53 -17.73 37.85 -15.13
N PRO A 54 -17.10 37.60 -13.97
CA PRO A 54 -15.76 38.12 -13.76
C PRO A 54 -14.89 37.52 -14.84
N SER A 55 -14.24 38.39 -15.60
CA SER A 55 -13.21 38.06 -16.58
C SER A 55 -12.36 36.90 -16.06
N VAL A 56 -12.34 35.79 -16.80
CA VAL A 56 -11.54 34.60 -16.51
C VAL A 56 -10.07 35.02 -16.57
N VAL A 57 -9.55 35.49 -15.43
CA VAL A 57 -8.12 35.43 -15.14
C VAL A 57 -7.74 33.97 -15.38
N LYS A 58 -6.67 33.70 -16.16
CA LYS A 58 -6.10 32.35 -16.30
C LYS A 58 -5.67 31.84 -14.93
N THR A 59 -6.61 31.39 -14.11
CA THR A 59 -6.34 30.84 -12.80
C THR A 59 -5.99 29.38 -13.01
N GLU A 60 -4.77 28.99 -12.62
CA GLU A 60 -4.27 27.61 -12.68
C GLU A 60 -4.97 26.68 -11.66
N VAL A 61 -6.20 26.99 -11.25
CA VAL A 61 -7.06 26.22 -10.34
C VAL A 61 -8.18 25.55 -11.12
N LEU A 62 -8.81 24.53 -10.54
CA LEU A 62 -9.89 23.78 -11.21
C LEU A 62 -11.24 24.07 -10.55
N PRO A 63 -12.12 24.89 -11.15
CA PRO A 63 -13.48 25.07 -10.67
C PRO A 63 -14.34 23.84 -11.00
N ASP A 64 -15.18 23.42 -10.05
CA ASP A 64 -16.30 22.50 -10.29
C ASP A 64 -17.59 23.31 -10.09
N PHE A 65 -18.15 23.71 -11.24
CA PHE A 65 -19.34 24.56 -11.33
C PHE A 65 -20.61 23.88 -10.80
N GLU A 66 -20.70 22.54 -10.93
CA GLU A 66 -21.85 21.77 -10.41
C GLU A 66 -21.89 21.81 -8.88
N LYS A 67 -20.73 21.68 -8.24
CA LYS A 67 -20.60 21.61 -6.78
C LYS A 67 -20.22 22.94 -6.12
N ARG A 68 -20.13 24.01 -6.91
CA ARG A 68 -19.80 25.39 -6.49
C ARG A 68 -18.55 25.45 -5.61
N HIS A 69 -17.49 24.76 -6.02
CA HIS A 69 -16.22 24.76 -5.29
C HIS A 69 -15.03 24.75 -6.24
N ILE A 70 -13.87 25.18 -5.75
CA ILE A 70 -12.64 25.30 -6.53
C ILE A 70 -11.57 24.41 -5.91
N LEU A 71 -11.00 23.49 -6.68
CA LEU A 71 -9.86 22.69 -6.26
C LEU A 71 -8.61 23.56 -6.27
N LEU A 72 -8.00 23.74 -5.10
CA LEU A 72 -6.80 24.55 -4.91
C LEU A 72 -5.52 23.72 -4.98
N GLY A 73 -5.57 22.48 -4.48
CA GLY A 73 -4.40 21.60 -4.44
C GLY A 73 -4.76 20.16 -4.06
N MET A 74 -3.88 19.23 -4.40
CA MET A 74 -4.03 17.81 -4.11
C MET A 74 -2.69 17.18 -3.69
N ALA A 75 -2.75 16.36 -2.65
CA ALA A 75 -1.71 15.40 -2.32
C ALA A 75 -2.26 13.97 -2.46
N ALA A 76 -1.48 13.07 -3.07
CA ALA A 76 -1.84 11.66 -3.18
C ALA A 76 -0.66 10.77 -2.81
N VAL A 77 -0.89 9.76 -1.97
CA VAL A 77 0.12 8.81 -1.50
C VAL A 77 -0.23 7.43 -2.03
N PHE A 78 0.66 6.85 -2.83
CA PHE A 78 0.48 5.59 -3.55
C PHE A 78 1.40 4.50 -2.98
N ARG A 79 0.84 3.30 -2.86
CA ARG A 79 1.62 2.06 -2.83
C ARG A 79 2.13 1.75 -4.23
N HIS A 80 3.30 1.11 -4.33
CA HIS A 80 3.78 0.54 -5.58
C HIS A 80 2.77 -0.41 -6.28
N ALA A 81 2.95 -0.59 -7.59
CA ALA A 81 2.20 -1.51 -8.42
C ALA A 81 2.58 -2.98 -8.21
N ASP A 82 1.95 -3.86 -8.97
CA ASP A 82 2.22 -5.29 -8.99
C ASP A 82 3.70 -5.61 -9.22
N ARG A 83 4.17 -6.66 -8.56
CA ARG A 83 5.58 -7.02 -8.47
C ARG A 83 5.75 -8.51 -8.19
N THR A 84 6.93 -9.02 -8.52
CA THR A 84 7.33 -10.40 -8.19
C THR A 84 7.43 -10.62 -6.67
N PRO A 85 7.19 -11.83 -6.16
CA PRO A 85 7.39 -12.17 -4.75
C PRO A 85 8.79 -11.81 -4.26
N LYS A 86 8.88 -11.13 -3.11
CA LYS A 86 10.16 -10.77 -2.50
C LYS A 86 10.58 -11.83 -1.49
N GLN A 87 11.76 -12.40 -1.68
CA GLN A 87 12.32 -13.41 -0.80
C GLN A 87 13.51 -12.85 0.00
N LYS A 88 13.74 -13.43 1.17
CA LYS A 88 14.83 -13.01 2.08
C LYS A 88 15.44 -14.21 2.79
N LEU A 89 16.76 -14.34 2.72
CA LEU A 89 17.56 -15.26 3.51
C LEU A 89 18.37 -14.46 4.53
N LYS A 90 18.39 -14.91 5.79
CA LYS A 90 19.20 -14.33 6.86
C LYS A 90 19.87 -15.42 7.66
N PHE A 91 21.15 -15.28 7.95
CA PHE A 91 21.89 -16.15 8.85
C PHE A 91 23.17 -15.48 9.33
N THR A 92 23.69 -15.94 10.46
CA THR A 92 24.95 -15.49 11.04
C THR A 92 26.09 -16.36 10.52
N SER A 93 27.26 -15.76 10.33
CA SER A 93 28.49 -16.44 9.96
C SER A 93 29.67 -15.73 10.62
N ASN A 94 30.71 -16.49 10.93
CA ASN A 94 32.00 -16.01 11.43
C ASN A 94 33.13 -16.28 10.42
N HIS A 95 32.80 -16.54 9.15
CA HIS A 95 33.81 -16.87 8.14
C HIS A 95 34.73 -15.69 7.86
N HIS A 96 36.04 -15.90 7.92
CA HIS A 96 37.05 -14.82 7.83
C HIS A 96 36.89 -13.95 6.56
N LEU A 97 36.63 -14.56 5.39
CA LEU A 97 36.37 -13.83 4.14
C LEU A 97 35.19 -12.83 4.20
N LEU A 98 34.20 -13.05 5.06
CA LEU A 98 33.11 -12.10 5.27
C LEU A 98 33.47 -11.03 6.31
N LEU A 99 34.27 -11.38 7.31
CA LEU A 99 34.74 -10.45 8.34
C LEU A 99 35.72 -9.42 7.76
N GLU A 100 36.47 -9.78 6.70
CA GLU A 100 37.36 -8.87 5.98
C GLU A 100 36.66 -7.59 5.46
N PHE A 101 35.36 -7.66 5.19
CA PHE A 101 34.57 -6.47 4.80
C PHE A 101 34.48 -5.41 5.90
N PHE A 102 34.85 -5.74 7.14
CA PHE A 102 34.76 -4.87 8.31
C PHE A 102 36.11 -4.51 8.93
N LYS A 103 37.23 -4.87 8.28
CA LYS A 103 38.58 -4.57 8.79
C LYS A 103 38.78 -3.08 9.09
N ASP A 104 38.26 -2.20 8.23
CA ASP A 104 38.42 -0.75 8.34
C ASP A 104 37.10 -0.02 8.70
N SER A 105 36.01 -0.74 8.92
CA SER A 105 34.67 -0.14 9.11
C SER A 105 33.72 -1.09 9.81
N ARG A 106 32.90 -0.57 10.73
CA ARG A 106 31.80 -1.33 11.37
C ARG A 106 30.43 -1.00 10.77
N LYS A 107 30.40 -0.34 9.62
CA LYS A 107 29.14 0.04 8.96
C LYS A 107 28.61 -1.12 8.14
N GLU A 108 27.29 -1.30 8.16
CA GLU A 108 26.60 -2.25 7.29
C GLU A 108 27.02 -2.09 5.82
N VAL A 109 27.41 -3.21 5.20
CA VAL A 109 27.73 -3.28 3.78
C VAL A 109 26.48 -3.63 3.00
N LYS A 110 26.16 -2.86 1.95
CA LYS A 110 25.00 -3.08 1.07
C LYS A 110 25.47 -3.16 -0.39
N LEU A 111 25.41 -4.34 -0.97
CA LEU A 111 25.79 -4.60 -2.36
C LEU A 111 24.52 -4.73 -3.21
N LYS A 112 24.46 -3.97 -4.31
CA LYS A 112 23.31 -3.92 -5.22
C LYS A 112 23.69 -3.93 -6.70
N LYS A 113 24.89 -3.46 -7.06
CA LYS A 113 25.34 -3.36 -8.46
C LYS A 113 25.89 -4.69 -8.94
N SER A 114 25.71 -5.04 -10.20
CA SER A 114 26.14 -6.33 -10.78
C SER A 114 27.62 -6.64 -10.50
N ALA A 115 28.53 -5.69 -10.69
CA ALA A 115 29.96 -5.87 -10.38
C ALA A 115 30.22 -6.19 -8.89
N GLN A 116 29.45 -5.60 -7.98
CA GLN A 116 29.55 -5.90 -6.54
C GLN A 116 28.97 -7.27 -6.21
N LEU A 117 27.86 -7.64 -6.86
CA LEU A 117 27.20 -8.93 -6.69
C LEU A 117 28.06 -10.09 -7.23
N ASN A 118 28.77 -9.88 -8.34
CA ASN A 118 29.72 -10.86 -8.89
C ASN A 118 30.93 -11.02 -7.98
N LYS A 119 31.50 -9.93 -7.45
CA LYS A 119 32.61 -10.01 -6.49
C LYS A 119 32.23 -10.81 -5.23
N ILE A 120 31.03 -10.58 -4.68
CA ILE A 120 30.60 -11.37 -3.52
C ILE A 120 30.28 -12.82 -3.91
N LEU A 121 29.77 -13.09 -5.12
CA LEU A 121 29.58 -14.47 -5.60
C LEU A 121 30.91 -15.25 -5.59
N GLU A 122 31.99 -14.66 -6.09
CA GLU A 122 33.33 -15.26 -6.03
C GLU A 122 33.76 -15.52 -4.58
N THR A 123 33.51 -14.58 -3.67
CA THR A 123 33.77 -14.78 -2.23
C THR A 123 32.96 -15.94 -1.67
N ILE A 124 31.66 -16.04 -1.97
CA ILE A 124 30.80 -17.13 -1.49
C ILE A 124 31.24 -18.49 -2.06
N GLN A 125 31.73 -18.53 -3.31
CA GLN A 125 32.28 -19.75 -3.91
C GLN A 125 33.54 -20.22 -3.17
N LYS A 126 34.46 -19.32 -2.84
CA LYS A 126 35.63 -19.63 -2.01
C LYS A 126 35.23 -20.14 -0.62
N ILE A 127 34.25 -19.51 0.02
CA ILE A 127 33.71 -19.99 1.30
C ILE A 127 33.20 -21.43 1.17
N LEU A 128 32.50 -21.77 0.09
CA LEU A 128 32.01 -23.13 -0.16
C LEU A 128 33.13 -24.14 -0.46
N GLU A 129 34.26 -23.70 -1.01
CA GLU A 129 35.47 -24.50 -1.16
C GLU A 129 36.13 -24.76 0.20
N ASP A 130 36.20 -23.74 1.06
CA ASP A 130 36.85 -23.80 2.38
C ASP A 130 36.07 -24.68 3.38
N ILE A 131 34.74 -24.54 3.45
CA ILE A 131 33.91 -25.23 4.46
C ILE A 131 33.16 -26.45 3.92
N GLY A 132 33.23 -26.69 2.61
CA GLY A 132 32.48 -27.74 1.94
C GLY A 132 30.96 -27.46 1.82
N PRO A 133 30.13 -28.51 1.62
CA PRO A 133 28.69 -28.39 1.37
C PRO A 133 27.91 -27.63 2.46
N HIS A 134 27.52 -26.38 2.19
CA HIS A 134 26.70 -25.59 3.12
C HIS A 134 25.42 -25.04 2.46
N LYS A 135 24.24 -25.49 2.93
CA LYS A 135 22.92 -25.21 2.31
C LYS A 135 22.64 -23.72 2.07
N LYS A 136 22.90 -22.86 3.06
CA LYS A 136 22.59 -21.42 2.96
C LYS A 136 23.53 -20.69 2.00
N PHE A 137 24.84 -20.92 2.07
CA PHE A 137 25.81 -20.36 1.13
C PHE A 137 25.61 -20.87 -0.30
N ARG A 138 25.25 -22.14 -0.49
CA ARG A 138 24.87 -22.66 -1.82
C ARG A 138 23.68 -21.91 -2.40
N LEU A 139 22.63 -21.69 -1.61
CA LEU A 139 21.50 -20.87 -2.04
C LEU A 139 21.92 -19.44 -2.39
N VAL A 140 22.83 -18.83 -1.60
CA VAL A 140 23.36 -17.50 -1.92
C VAL A 140 24.06 -17.49 -3.28
N ALA A 141 24.94 -18.46 -3.54
CA ALA A 141 25.65 -18.57 -4.81
C ALA A 141 24.69 -18.80 -5.99
N GLU A 142 23.69 -19.66 -5.84
CA GLU A 142 22.67 -19.94 -6.86
C GLU A 142 21.91 -18.67 -7.26
N ILE A 143 21.41 -17.89 -6.29
CA ILE A 143 20.65 -16.67 -6.55
C ILE A 143 21.52 -15.58 -7.17
N LEU A 144 22.76 -15.42 -6.70
CA LEU A 144 23.68 -14.44 -7.28
C LEU A 144 24.05 -14.81 -8.72
N LYS A 145 24.29 -16.09 -9.01
CA LYS A 145 24.61 -16.59 -10.36
C LYS A 145 23.44 -16.47 -11.33
N ALA A 146 22.21 -16.61 -10.83
CA ALA A 146 21.00 -16.47 -11.64
C ALA A 146 20.65 -15.00 -11.96
N GLU A 147 21.38 -14.02 -11.40
CA GLU A 147 21.17 -12.58 -11.62
C GLU A 147 19.72 -12.12 -11.41
N VAL A 148 19.03 -12.74 -10.44
CA VAL A 148 17.59 -12.52 -10.24
C VAL A 148 17.30 -11.02 -10.01
N PRO A 149 16.29 -10.43 -10.67
CA PRO A 149 15.93 -9.03 -10.47
C PRO A 149 15.67 -8.68 -9.00
N GLY A 150 16.12 -7.49 -8.60
CA GLY A 150 15.95 -7.00 -7.22
C GLY A 150 16.95 -7.57 -6.21
N THR A 151 17.94 -8.36 -6.65
CA THR A 151 18.94 -8.96 -5.76
C THR A 151 19.76 -7.91 -5.00
N LYS A 152 19.83 -8.07 -3.67
CA LYS A 152 20.56 -7.23 -2.75
C LYS A 152 21.21 -8.10 -1.68
N PHE A 153 22.53 -8.05 -1.59
CA PHE A 153 23.31 -8.70 -0.56
C PHE A 153 23.73 -7.68 0.50
N GLN A 154 23.63 -8.03 1.78
CA GLN A 154 24.03 -7.16 2.90
C GLN A 154 24.79 -7.97 3.94
N LEU A 155 25.76 -7.30 4.55
CA LEU A 155 26.49 -7.77 5.71
C LEU A 155 26.26 -6.77 6.83
N LYS A 156 25.77 -7.24 7.97
CA LYS A 156 25.62 -6.43 9.18
C LYS A 156 26.50 -7.02 10.28
N PRO A 157 27.39 -6.22 10.91
CA PRO A 157 28.07 -6.66 12.13
C PRO A 157 27.05 -7.09 13.18
N GLU A 158 27.30 -8.21 13.83
CA GLU A 158 26.41 -8.79 14.83
C GLU A 158 27.09 -8.85 16.20
N THR A 159 28.24 -9.51 16.28
CA THR A 159 29.05 -9.58 17.51
C THR A 159 30.35 -8.82 17.29
N ILE A 160 30.69 -7.93 18.23
CA ILE A 160 31.92 -7.14 18.21
C ILE A 160 32.69 -7.41 19.51
N VAL A 161 33.92 -7.91 19.38
CA VAL A 161 34.81 -8.21 20.51
C VAL A 161 36.09 -7.43 20.32
N ALA A 162 36.53 -6.71 21.36
CA ALA A 162 37.79 -5.95 21.34
C ALA A 162 37.97 -5.10 20.07
N SER A 163 36.89 -4.42 19.63
CA SER A 163 36.84 -3.59 18.42
C SER A 163 36.77 -4.31 17.06
N ASP A 164 36.89 -5.63 17.03
CA ASP A 164 36.79 -6.46 15.83
C ASP A 164 35.42 -7.11 15.69
N VAL A 165 34.92 -7.17 14.46
CA VAL A 165 33.68 -7.89 14.15
C VAL A 165 34.01 -9.38 14.10
N VAL A 166 33.40 -10.17 14.99
CA VAL A 166 33.64 -11.63 15.06
C VAL A 166 32.50 -12.43 14.44
N ASP A 167 31.28 -11.89 14.48
CA ASP A 167 30.12 -12.46 13.79
C ASP A 167 29.49 -11.42 12.89
N VAL A 168 29.10 -11.87 11.70
CA VAL A 168 28.36 -11.07 10.72
C VAL A 168 27.05 -11.74 10.34
N ARG A 169 26.00 -10.93 10.30
CA ARG A 169 24.71 -11.32 9.74
C ARG A 169 24.71 -11.14 8.23
N VAL A 170 24.65 -12.26 7.52
CA VAL A 170 24.44 -12.33 6.08
C VAL A 170 22.96 -12.15 5.78
N ILE A 171 22.64 -11.25 4.85
CA ILE A 171 21.27 -10.98 4.41
C ILE A 171 21.25 -10.93 2.88
N LEU A 172 20.60 -11.91 2.26
CA LEU A 172 20.31 -11.91 0.83
C LEU A 172 18.82 -11.63 0.63
N LYS A 173 18.48 -10.68 -0.25
CA LYS A 173 17.10 -10.41 -0.69
C LYS A 173 17.04 -10.45 -2.20
N TRP A 174 16.00 -11.03 -2.78
CA TRP A 174 15.81 -11.10 -4.24
C TRP A 174 14.31 -11.06 -4.58
N GLY A 175 14.00 -10.87 -5.86
CA GLY A 175 12.64 -10.61 -6.32
C GLY A 175 12.15 -9.22 -5.89
N GLY A 176 10.84 -9.02 -5.86
CA GLY A 176 10.26 -7.71 -5.59
C GLY A 176 10.51 -6.68 -6.70
N ALA A 177 10.81 -7.12 -7.91
CA ALA A 177 10.85 -6.28 -9.11
C ALA A 177 9.42 -6.03 -9.62
N ILE A 178 9.16 -4.83 -10.14
CA ILE A 178 7.88 -4.53 -10.78
C ILE A 178 7.66 -5.51 -11.95
N THR A 179 6.42 -5.96 -12.15
CA THR A 179 6.06 -6.81 -13.30
C THR A 179 5.66 -5.96 -14.50
N ASP A 180 5.60 -6.58 -15.68
CA ASP A 180 5.00 -5.95 -16.86
C ASP A 180 3.52 -5.64 -16.64
N ALA A 181 2.79 -6.51 -15.95
CA ALA A 181 1.40 -6.27 -15.52
C ALA A 181 1.30 -5.00 -14.67
N GLY A 182 2.19 -4.82 -13.68
CA GLY A 182 2.26 -3.62 -12.86
C GLY A 182 2.55 -2.36 -13.68
N CYS A 183 3.45 -2.43 -14.65
CA CYS A 183 3.76 -1.31 -15.55
C CYS A 183 2.55 -0.92 -16.41
N ARG A 184 1.87 -1.91 -17.02
CA ARG A 184 0.65 -1.70 -17.82
C ARG A 184 -0.49 -1.13 -16.97
N GLN A 185 -0.67 -1.67 -15.76
CA GLN A 185 -1.68 -1.20 -14.81
C GLN A 185 -1.47 0.28 -14.45
N CYS A 186 -0.21 0.72 -14.25
CA CYS A 186 0.11 2.13 -14.07
C CYS A 186 -0.26 2.99 -15.29
N HIS A 187 0.03 2.53 -16.51
CA HIS A 187 -0.31 3.26 -17.72
C HIS A 187 -1.82 3.37 -17.94
N GLN A 188 -2.58 2.32 -17.61
CA GLN A 188 -4.03 2.32 -17.70
C GLN A 188 -4.68 3.19 -16.61
N TYR A 189 -4.18 3.10 -15.37
CA TYR A 189 -4.83 3.76 -14.24
C TYR A 189 -4.48 5.24 -14.10
N GLY A 190 -3.28 5.68 -14.50
CA GLY A 190 -2.88 7.10 -14.41
C GLY A 190 -3.87 8.08 -15.08
N PRO A 191 -4.32 7.83 -16.32
CA PRO A 191 -5.36 8.62 -16.96
C PRO A 191 -6.69 8.57 -16.20
N ILE A 192 -7.14 7.38 -15.78
CA ILE A 192 -8.39 7.21 -15.01
C ILE A 192 -8.34 8.05 -13.73
N PHE A 193 -7.25 7.96 -12.98
CA PHE A 193 -7.03 8.72 -11.77
C PHE A 193 -7.04 10.23 -12.03
N ARG A 194 -6.40 10.70 -13.11
CA ARG A 194 -6.44 12.12 -13.52
C ARG A 194 -7.87 12.59 -13.76
N GLU A 195 -8.65 11.85 -14.55
CA GLU A 195 -10.03 12.21 -14.88
C GLU A 195 -10.94 12.20 -13.63
N GLU A 196 -10.70 11.29 -12.69
CA GLU A 196 -11.46 11.20 -11.45
C GLU A 196 -11.13 12.30 -10.45
N MET A 197 -9.86 12.67 -10.33
CA MET A 197 -9.39 13.62 -9.33
C MET A 197 -9.45 15.07 -9.81
N LEU A 198 -9.20 15.31 -11.10
CA LEU A 198 -9.10 16.63 -11.71
C LEU A 198 -10.27 16.83 -12.68
N ARG A 199 -11.30 17.55 -12.23
CA ARG A 199 -12.42 17.98 -13.08
C ARG A 199 -12.03 19.25 -13.85
N GLY A 200 -12.42 19.33 -15.11
CA GLY A 200 -12.07 20.42 -16.02
C GLY A 200 -11.72 19.91 -17.41
N THR A 201 -11.52 20.83 -18.33
CA THR A 201 -11.03 20.54 -19.69
C THR A 201 -9.57 20.04 -19.65
N PRO A 202 -9.09 19.37 -20.71
CA PRO A 202 -7.69 18.95 -20.80
C PRO A 202 -6.68 20.09 -20.57
N ASP A 203 -6.95 21.29 -21.09
CA ASP A 203 -6.04 22.44 -20.96
C ASP A 203 -6.00 22.99 -19.54
N GLU A 204 -7.15 23.09 -18.86
CA GLU A 204 -7.22 23.49 -17.45
C GLU A 204 -6.45 22.50 -16.57
N ARG A 205 -6.58 21.20 -16.83
CA ARG A 205 -5.83 20.16 -16.12
C ARG A 205 -4.34 20.27 -16.36
N LYS A 206 -3.89 20.50 -17.61
CA LYS A 206 -2.48 20.74 -17.91
C LYS A 206 -1.95 21.96 -17.16
N GLY A 207 -2.75 23.03 -17.07
CA GLY A 207 -2.45 24.19 -16.23
C GLY A 207 -2.28 23.82 -14.75
N PHE A 208 -3.22 23.07 -14.19
CA PHE A 208 -3.20 22.63 -12.78
C PHE A 208 -2.03 21.68 -12.46
N LEU A 209 -1.57 20.92 -13.44
CA LEU A 209 -0.44 19.98 -13.33
C LEU A 209 0.93 20.66 -13.45
N ARG A 210 0.97 21.94 -13.83
CA ARG A 210 2.22 22.70 -13.94
C ARG A 210 2.95 22.70 -12.59
N GLY A 211 4.26 22.47 -12.64
CA GLY A 211 5.11 22.43 -11.47
C GLY A 211 4.81 21.26 -10.51
N MET A 212 4.01 20.26 -10.91
CA MET A 212 3.73 19.08 -10.08
C MET A 212 5.01 18.50 -9.48
N GLN A 213 4.92 18.06 -8.23
CA GLN A 213 6.04 17.49 -7.50
C GLN A 213 5.76 16.03 -7.14
N VAL A 214 6.75 15.17 -7.33
CA VAL A 214 6.68 13.72 -7.15
C VAL A 214 7.81 13.27 -6.23
N TRP A 215 7.48 12.60 -5.14
CA TRP A 215 8.46 12.00 -4.23
C TRP A 215 8.35 10.49 -4.29
N THR A 216 9.48 9.80 -4.34
CA THR A 216 9.51 8.34 -4.34
C THR A 216 10.44 7.83 -3.24
N SER A 217 10.06 6.67 -2.68
CA SER A 217 10.99 5.77 -2.01
C SER A 217 12.21 5.48 -2.86
N ASP A 218 13.32 5.13 -2.23
CA ASP A 218 14.52 4.66 -2.92
C ASP A 218 14.42 3.20 -3.43
N GLU A 219 13.33 2.49 -3.14
CA GLU A 219 13.09 1.13 -3.62
C GLU A 219 12.77 1.10 -5.12
N LYS A 220 13.48 0.25 -5.89
CA LYS A 220 13.43 0.24 -7.37
C LYS A 220 12.01 0.13 -7.92
N ARG A 221 11.21 -0.84 -7.44
CA ARG A 221 9.81 -1.03 -7.84
C ARG A 221 8.92 0.20 -7.58
N VAL A 222 9.22 0.96 -6.54
CA VAL A 222 8.45 2.17 -6.18
C VAL A 222 8.81 3.29 -7.16
N LYS A 223 10.10 3.45 -7.51
CA LYS A 223 10.55 4.39 -8.54
C LYS A 223 9.96 4.07 -9.91
N GLU A 224 9.96 2.79 -10.29
CA GLU A 224 9.38 2.35 -11.57
C GLU A 224 7.87 2.56 -11.60
N THR A 225 7.17 2.23 -10.51
CA THR A 225 5.73 2.56 -10.38
C THR A 225 5.49 4.05 -10.56
N ALA A 226 6.23 4.90 -9.84
CA ALA A 226 6.11 6.34 -9.94
C ALA A 226 6.34 6.82 -11.37
N LYS A 227 7.40 6.34 -12.03
CA LYS A 227 7.71 6.70 -13.41
C LYS A 227 6.58 6.33 -14.38
N HIS A 228 6.12 5.09 -14.35
CA HIS A 228 5.05 4.62 -15.25
C HIS A 228 3.74 5.34 -14.99
N PHE A 229 3.32 5.44 -13.73
CA PHE A 229 2.08 6.11 -13.36
C PHE A 229 2.11 7.61 -13.72
N VAL A 230 3.20 8.31 -13.36
CA VAL A 230 3.29 9.75 -13.58
C VAL A 230 3.37 10.09 -15.07
N THR A 231 4.06 9.26 -15.87
CA THR A 231 4.10 9.44 -17.32
C THR A 231 2.69 9.40 -17.91
N SER A 232 1.88 8.39 -17.57
CA SER A 232 0.51 8.29 -18.09
C SER A 232 -0.45 9.33 -17.49
N PHE A 233 -0.22 9.72 -16.23
CA PHE A 233 -0.91 10.83 -15.56
C PHE A 233 -0.61 12.19 -16.23
N LEU A 234 0.59 12.38 -16.79
CA LEU A 234 1.00 13.57 -17.56
C LEU A 234 0.73 13.45 -19.08
N PHE A 235 -0.35 12.79 -19.49
CA PHE A 235 -0.68 12.65 -20.93
C PHE A 235 0.43 11.98 -21.77
N ASN A 236 1.24 11.12 -21.15
CA ASN A 236 2.43 10.50 -21.74
C ASN A 236 3.54 11.49 -22.12
N GLU A 237 3.56 12.68 -21.51
CA GLU A 237 4.64 13.65 -21.61
C GLU A 237 5.82 13.27 -20.69
N LYS A 238 7.03 13.79 -20.99
CA LYS A 238 8.23 13.54 -20.16
C LYS A 238 8.02 14.17 -18.78
N ILE A 239 8.32 13.41 -17.73
CA ILE A 239 8.35 13.93 -16.35
C ILE A 239 9.49 14.96 -16.24
N PRO A 240 9.22 16.20 -15.82
CA PRO A 240 10.28 17.18 -15.56
C PRO A 240 11.26 16.65 -14.50
N GLU A 241 12.56 16.86 -14.69
CA GLU A 241 13.58 16.28 -13.81
C GLU A 241 13.54 16.94 -12.42
N GLU A 242 13.24 18.23 -12.36
CA GLU A 242 13.02 19.03 -11.17
C GLU A 242 11.78 18.60 -10.36
N SER A 243 10.84 17.91 -11.00
CA SER A 243 9.63 17.40 -10.36
C SER A 243 9.84 16.09 -9.61
N LEU A 244 10.90 15.34 -9.91
CA LEU A 244 11.10 13.98 -9.38
C LEU A 244 12.16 13.95 -8.27
N HIS A 245 11.70 13.71 -7.04
CA HIS A 245 12.51 13.68 -5.84
C HIS A 245 12.73 12.24 -5.34
N TYR A 246 13.99 11.86 -5.18
CA TYR A 246 14.41 10.59 -4.56
C TYR A 246 15.74 10.76 -3.83
N GLY A 247 16.21 9.73 -3.12
CA GLY A 247 17.47 9.73 -2.38
C GLY A 247 17.29 9.95 -0.88
N LYS A 248 18.37 10.38 -0.21
CA LYS A 248 18.43 10.44 1.26
C LYS A 248 17.32 11.28 1.89
N THR A 249 16.98 12.43 1.29
CA THR A 249 15.95 13.34 1.82
C THR A 249 14.55 12.72 1.74
N THR A 250 14.26 11.92 0.71
CA THR A 250 12.96 11.24 0.59
C THR A 250 12.90 9.96 1.42
N GLN A 251 14.05 9.33 1.68
CA GLN A 251 14.14 8.13 2.50
C GLN A 251 13.56 8.35 3.91
N TYR A 252 13.88 9.47 4.57
CA TYR A 252 13.31 9.79 5.88
C TYR A 252 11.80 10.09 5.83
N LEU A 253 11.30 10.54 4.67
CA LEU A 253 9.91 10.92 4.49
C LEU A 253 9.02 9.71 4.16
N LEU A 254 9.54 8.76 3.38
CA LEU A 254 8.77 7.71 2.72
C LEU A 254 9.25 6.27 2.97
N ASP A 255 10.37 6.06 3.66
CA ASP A 255 10.95 4.72 3.91
C ASP A 255 11.31 4.43 5.37
N ASP A 256 11.30 5.43 6.25
CA ASP A 256 11.77 5.29 7.62
C ASP A 256 10.65 4.86 8.58
N ILE A 257 10.58 3.54 8.81
CA ILE A 257 9.70 2.95 9.83
C ILE A 257 10.41 2.70 11.17
N SER A 258 11.70 3.00 11.26
CA SER A 258 12.55 2.52 12.36
C SER A 258 12.13 3.05 13.73
N LYS A 259 11.54 4.25 13.77
CA LYS A 259 11.00 4.85 14.99
C LYS A 259 9.88 4.02 15.63
N ALA A 260 9.16 3.23 14.83
CA ALA A 260 8.07 2.37 15.30
C ALA A 260 8.48 0.90 15.48
N ASP A 261 9.76 0.54 15.29
CA ASP A 261 10.23 -0.86 15.31
C ASP A 261 9.89 -1.59 16.62
N SER A 262 9.98 -0.91 17.76
CA SER A 262 9.65 -1.48 19.08
C SER A 262 8.16 -1.81 19.17
N LEU A 263 7.29 -0.88 18.80
CA LEU A 263 5.83 -1.04 18.81
C LEU A 263 5.38 -2.12 17.82
N ILE A 264 5.95 -2.15 16.62
CA ILE A 264 5.68 -3.19 15.60
C ILE A 264 6.10 -4.56 16.12
N LYS A 265 7.26 -4.68 16.79
CA LYS A 265 7.69 -5.94 17.41
C LYS A 265 6.73 -6.39 18.51
N THR A 266 6.24 -5.46 19.33
CA THR A 266 5.23 -5.75 20.35
C THR A 266 3.93 -6.24 19.70
N ALA A 267 3.44 -5.55 18.66
CA ALA A 267 2.26 -5.98 17.91
C ALA A 267 2.44 -7.39 17.33
N LYS A 268 3.59 -7.71 16.73
CA LYS A 268 3.89 -9.06 16.23
C LYS A 268 3.84 -10.14 17.32
N LYS A 269 4.37 -9.86 18.52
CA LYS A 269 4.26 -10.79 19.65
C LYS A 269 2.80 -11.02 20.04
N THR A 270 1.99 -9.96 20.06
CA THR A 270 0.56 -10.07 20.35
C THR A 270 -0.20 -10.83 19.25
N ILE A 271 0.12 -10.61 17.98
CA ILE A 271 -0.44 -11.38 16.85
C ILE A 271 -0.15 -12.87 17.03
N VAL A 272 1.10 -13.24 17.32
CA VAL A 272 1.46 -14.64 17.55
C VAL A 272 0.62 -15.23 18.69
N LYS A 273 0.45 -14.51 19.80
CA LYS A 273 -0.42 -14.95 20.90
C LYS A 273 -1.86 -15.16 20.44
N ILE A 274 -2.46 -14.22 19.71
CA ILE A 274 -3.86 -14.29 19.25
C ILE A 274 -4.06 -15.46 18.26
N VAL A 275 -3.18 -15.57 17.26
CA VAL A 275 -3.34 -16.54 16.17
C VAL A 275 -2.99 -17.97 16.62
N SER A 276 -2.04 -18.12 17.55
CA SER A 276 -1.62 -19.42 18.08
C SER A 276 -2.48 -19.91 19.25
N GLN A 277 -3.55 -19.21 19.64
CA GLN A 277 -4.51 -19.71 20.63
C GLN A 277 -5.19 -20.99 20.11
N SER A 278 -4.78 -22.13 20.66
CA SER A 278 -5.33 -23.43 20.30
C SER A 278 -6.81 -23.51 20.63
N SER A 279 -7.61 -24.07 19.71
CA SER A 279 -9.02 -24.48 19.89
C SER A 279 -10.10 -23.39 20.02
N THR A 280 -9.75 -22.11 20.12
CA THR A 280 -10.75 -21.03 20.20
C THR A 280 -11.33 -20.68 18.83
N ASP A 281 -12.64 -20.81 18.67
CA ASP A 281 -13.36 -20.14 17.56
C ASP A 281 -13.60 -18.68 17.96
N LEU A 282 -12.86 -17.77 17.33
CA LEU A 282 -12.89 -16.35 17.64
C LEU A 282 -14.21 -15.69 17.26
N SER A 283 -15.06 -16.34 16.44
CA SER A 283 -16.42 -15.85 16.21
C SER A 283 -17.31 -15.94 17.45
N LEU A 284 -16.95 -16.81 18.40
CA LEU A 284 -17.70 -17.04 19.65
C LEU A 284 -17.29 -16.08 20.78
N LEU A 285 -16.20 -15.32 20.61
CA LEU A 285 -15.76 -14.28 21.56
C LEU A 285 -16.81 -13.17 21.77
N GLY A 286 -17.85 -13.08 20.94
CA GLY A 286 -18.95 -12.15 21.09
C GLY A 286 -19.98 -12.49 22.18
N LEU A 287 -19.87 -13.63 22.86
CA LEU A 287 -20.85 -14.09 23.88
C LEU A 287 -20.30 -14.21 25.30
N GLN A 288 -18.98 -14.11 25.50
CA GLN A 288 -18.36 -14.03 26.82
C GLN A 288 -17.56 -12.74 26.88
N GLU A 289 -17.71 -11.98 27.96
CA GLU A 289 -16.96 -10.75 28.20
C GLU A 289 -15.48 -11.01 27.93
N VAL A 290 -14.94 -10.28 26.96
CA VAL A 290 -13.53 -10.36 26.60
C VAL A 290 -12.75 -9.64 27.70
N THR A 291 -12.51 -10.35 28.80
CA THR A 291 -11.71 -9.91 29.95
C THR A 291 -10.21 -10.08 29.72
N ASP A 292 -9.83 -10.67 28.58
CA ASP A 292 -8.44 -10.83 28.19
C ASP A 292 -7.86 -9.46 27.78
N PRO A 293 -6.80 -8.97 28.47
CA PRO A 293 -6.11 -7.73 28.15
C PRO A 293 -5.61 -7.65 26.70
N LEU A 294 -5.47 -8.80 26.02
CA LEU A 294 -5.14 -8.88 24.59
C LEU A 294 -6.18 -8.21 23.68
N TYR A 295 -7.42 -8.03 24.15
CA TYR A 295 -8.54 -7.46 23.40
C TYR A 295 -9.20 -6.27 24.13
N GLU A 296 -8.56 -5.72 25.15
CA GLU A 296 -9.09 -4.68 26.06
C GLU A 296 -9.70 -3.47 25.34
N ASP A 297 -9.16 -3.07 24.18
CA ASP A 297 -9.64 -1.90 23.43
C ASP A 297 -10.93 -2.19 22.62
N ASN A 298 -11.34 -3.46 22.58
CA ASN A 298 -12.60 -4.00 22.03
C ASN A 298 -13.08 -3.35 20.73
N SER A 299 -12.12 -2.93 19.90
CA SER A 299 -12.40 -2.06 18.77
C SER A 299 -13.25 -2.81 17.72
N PRO A 300 -14.18 -2.13 17.04
CA PRO A 300 -15.08 -2.79 16.08
C PRO A 300 -14.34 -3.56 14.98
N TRP A 301 -13.19 -3.05 14.53
CA TRP A 301 -12.37 -3.71 13.51
C TRP A 301 -11.75 -5.02 14.01
N ILE A 302 -11.29 -5.09 15.27
CA ILE A 302 -10.76 -6.32 15.87
C ILE A 302 -11.89 -7.35 15.90
N ARG A 303 -13.04 -7.00 16.47
CA ARG A 303 -14.20 -7.91 16.55
C ARG A 303 -14.58 -8.45 15.17
N TYR A 304 -14.67 -7.57 14.18
CA TYR A 304 -14.97 -7.94 12.80
C TYR A 304 -13.94 -8.91 12.21
N SER A 305 -12.65 -8.59 12.38
CA SER A 305 -11.55 -9.39 11.83
C SER A 305 -11.43 -10.75 12.52
N LEU A 306 -11.55 -10.79 13.84
CA LEU A 306 -11.55 -12.03 14.64
C LEU A 306 -12.75 -12.92 14.25
N LYS A 307 -13.95 -12.34 14.11
CA LYS A 307 -15.14 -13.08 13.69
C LYS A 307 -14.98 -13.70 12.30
N LYS A 308 -14.32 -13.01 11.37
CA LYS A 308 -14.02 -13.55 10.03
C LYS A 308 -12.97 -14.66 10.06
N MET A 309 -11.98 -14.54 10.94
CA MET A 309 -10.89 -15.49 11.06
C MET A 309 -11.33 -16.85 11.63
N LEU A 310 -12.47 -16.92 12.34
CA LEU A 310 -12.99 -18.14 12.99
C LEU A 310 -11.94 -18.76 13.91
N ASN A 311 -11.51 -20.00 13.66
CA ASN A 311 -10.48 -20.69 14.44
C ASN A 311 -9.11 -20.59 13.74
N PRO A 312 -8.25 -19.62 14.09
CA PRO A 312 -6.98 -19.38 13.40
C PRO A 312 -6.03 -20.58 13.45
N ALA A 313 -5.97 -21.29 14.57
CA ALA A 313 -5.12 -22.47 14.73
C ALA A 313 -5.52 -23.61 13.77
N LYS A 314 -6.82 -23.90 13.65
CA LYS A 314 -7.33 -24.89 12.67
C LYS A 314 -7.06 -24.45 11.23
N ARG A 315 -7.21 -23.16 10.93
CA ARG A 315 -6.90 -22.62 9.59
C ARG A 315 -5.42 -22.74 9.26
N LEU A 316 -4.52 -22.39 10.18
CA LEU A 316 -3.08 -22.58 10.03
C LEU A 316 -2.73 -24.05 9.76
N GLN A 317 -3.36 -24.97 10.51
CA GLN A 317 -3.19 -26.39 10.26
C GLN A 317 -3.69 -26.80 8.87
N SER A 318 -4.84 -26.27 8.44
CA SER A 318 -5.36 -26.50 7.08
C SER A 318 -4.39 -25.98 6.01
N VAL A 319 -3.84 -24.77 6.17
CA VAL A 319 -2.82 -24.21 5.28
C VAL A 319 -1.59 -25.13 5.21
N ARG A 320 -1.07 -25.56 6.37
CA ARG A 320 0.07 -26.49 6.45
C ARG A 320 -0.21 -27.83 5.76
N ASN A 321 -1.42 -28.35 5.86
CA ASN A 321 -1.80 -29.63 5.24
C ASN A 321 -1.97 -29.52 3.72
N LEU A 322 -2.39 -28.36 3.20
CA LEU A 322 -2.63 -28.15 1.77
C LEU A 322 -1.37 -27.77 0.98
N LEU A 323 -0.37 -27.16 1.63
CA LEU A 323 0.89 -26.78 0.97
C LEU A 323 1.65 -27.96 0.32
N PRO A 324 1.76 -29.14 0.96
CA PRO A 324 2.35 -30.32 0.32
C PRO A 324 1.66 -30.74 -0.98
N GLU A 325 0.34 -30.56 -1.09
CA GLU A 325 -0.40 -30.87 -2.33
C GLU A 325 0.01 -29.93 -3.47
N LEU A 326 0.17 -28.63 -3.18
CA LEU A 326 0.71 -27.65 -4.13
C LEU A 326 2.15 -28.01 -4.55
N LEU A 327 3.02 -28.33 -3.58
CA LEU A 327 4.40 -28.70 -3.87
C LEU A 327 4.46 -29.95 -4.78
N LYS A 328 3.64 -30.96 -4.49
CA LYS A 328 3.55 -32.17 -5.31
C LYS A 328 3.13 -31.86 -6.74
N ARG A 329 2.12 -31.01 -6.95
CA ARG A 329 1.69 -30.60 -8.30
C ARG A 329 2.80 -29.91 -9.09
N ILE A 330 3.56 -29.02 -8.42
CA ILE A 330 4.71 -28.35 -9.05
C ILE A 330 5.81 -29.38 -9.38
N ASP A 331 6.06 -30.33 -8.48
CA ASP A 331 7.05 -31.40 -8.69
C ASP A 331 6.66 -32.30 -9.89
N GLU A 332 5.39 -32.69 -10.02
CA GLU A 332 4.87 -33.45 -11.19
C GLU A 332 5.07 -32.69 -12.51
N LYS A 333 4.91 -31.36 -12.52
CA LYS A 333 5.18 -30.52 -13.70
C LYS A 333 6.67 -30.47 -14.03
N LEU A 334 7.52 -30.38 -13.02
CA LEU A 334 8.98 -30.40 -13.19
C LEU A 334 9.51 -31.74 -13.69
N GLU A 335 8.88 -32.85 -13.30
CA GLU A 335 9.22 -34.18 -13.81
C GLU A 335 8.93 -34.31 -15.31
N LEU A 336 7.82 -33.71 -15.77
CA LEU A 336 7.46 -33.66 -17.20
C LEU A 336 8.36 -32.71 -17.99
N ASN A 337 8.68 -31.54 -17.43
CA ASN A 337 9.55 -30.55 -18.04
C ASN A 337 10.47 -29.87 -17.01
N PRO A 338 11.73 -30.33 -16.86
CA PRO A 338 12.69 -29.75 -15.89
C PRO A 338 13.09 -28.30 -16.17
N ASN A 339 12.80 -27.79 -17.38
CA ASN A 339 13.09 -26.43 -17.82
C ASN A 339 11.82 -25.59 -17.96
N GLU A 340 10.69 -26.04 -17.40
CA GLU A 340 9.45 -25.27 -17.36
C GLU A 340 9.69 -23.91 -16.71
N MET A 341 9.04 -22.88 -17.26
CA MET A 341 9.17 -21.49 -16.82
C MET A 341 7.83 -21.02 -16.27
N ALA A 342 7.86 -20.40 -15.09
CA ALA A 342 6.78 -19.61 -14.55
C ALA A 342 6.85 -18.17 -15.09
N PHE A 343 5.81 -17.39 -14.79
CA PHE A 343 5.67 -16.00 -15.21
C PHE A 343 6.91 -15.15 -14.92
N GLY A 344 7.25 -14.27 -15.87
CA GLY A 344 8.36 -13.32 -15.74
C GLY A 344 9.74 -13.99 -15.82
N ASP A 345 9.85 -15.04 -16.64
CA ASP A 345 11.08 -15.81 -16.84
C ASP A 345 11.65 -16.41 -15.54
N GLU A 346 10.81 -16.72 -14.55
CA GLU A 346 11.22 -17.45 -13.34
C GLU A 346 11.23 -18.96 -13.65
N PRO A 347 12.36 -19.68 -13.58
CA PRO A 347 12.32 -21.14 -13.73
C PRO A 347 11.40 -21.78 -12.70
N LEU A 348 10.55 -22.74 -13.09
CA LEU A 348 9.55 -23.36 -12.21
C LEU A 348 10.21 -24.00 -10.96
N ARG A 349 11.44 -24.52 -11.11
CA ARG A 349 12.26 -25.02 -10.00
C ARG A 349 12.60 -23.95 -8.95
N THR A 350 12.72 -22.70 -9.35
CA THR A 350 12.94 -21.55 -8.46
C THR A 350 11.66 -21.20 -7.70
N MET A 351 10.52 -21.16 -8.41
CA MET A 351 9.20 -21.04 -7.79
C MET A 351 8.95 -22.17 -6.77
N ARG A 352 9.29 -23.41 -7.10
CA ARG A 352 9.23 -24.56 -6.18
C ARG A 352 10.10 -24.36 -4.94
N LYS A 353 11.35 -23.92 -5.10
CA LYS A 353 12.23 -23.60 -3.95
C LYS A 353 11.63 -22.49 -3.08
N ARG A 354 11.00 -21.48 -3.67
CA ARG A 354 10.30 -20.41 -2.96
C ARG A 354 9.14 -20.97 -2.12
N TRP A 355 8.29 -21.83 -2.67
CA TRP A 355 7.20 -22.48 -1.92
C TRP A 355 7.71 -23.36 -0.76
N ASP A 356 8.80 -24.08 -0.96
CA ASP A 356 9.44 -24.90 0.07
C ASP A 356 10.06 -24.07 1.20
N ILE A 357 10.60 -22.88 0.90
CA ILE A 357 11.01 -21.91 1.92
C ILE A 357 9.80 -21.44 2.72
N LEU A 358 8.71 -21.02 2.05
CA LEU A 358 7.49 -20.54 2.72
C LEU A 358 6.87 -21.63 3.62
N PHE A 359 6.83 -22.87 3.15
CA PHE A 359 6.33 -24.02 3.90
C PHE A 359 7.12 -24.24 5.20
N ARG A 360 8.46 -24.20 5.14
CA ARG A 360 9.32 -24.35 6.32
C ARG A 360 9.26 -23.14 7.25
N ASP A 361 9.18 -21.93 6.68
CA ASP A 361 9.13 -20.70 7.47
C ASP A 361 7.81 -20.60 8.27
N LEU A 362 6.72 -21.18 7.76
CA LEU A 362 5.41 -21.15 8.41
C LEU A 362 5.35 -21.91 9.73
N TYR A 363 6.13 -22.98 9.88
CA TYR A 363 6.05 -23.86 11.04
C TYR A 363 7.41 -24.44 11.38
N ASP A 364 7.81 -24.23 12.61
CA ASP A 364 9.03 -24.78 13.17
C ASP A 364 8.79 -26.23 13.61
N VAL A 365 9.52 -27.16 13.01
CA VAL A 365 9.39 -28.58 13.29
C VAL A 365 10.05 -28.96 14.62
N GLU A 366 11.07 -28.20 15.05
CA GLU A 366 11.79 -28.49 16.29
C GLU A 366 10.99 -28.02 17.51
N SER A 367 10.35 -26.85 17.42
CA SER A 367 9.50 -26.34 18.51
C SER A 367 8.03 -26.74 18.41
N GLU A 368 7.62 -27.36 17.30
CA GLU A 368 6.23 -27.69 16.98
C GLU A 368 5.28 -26.47 16.99
N GLU A 369 5.81 -25.28 16.68
CA GLU A 369 5.06 -24.03 16.72
C GLU A 369 4.88 -23.40 15.34
N PHE A 370 3.70 -22.85 15.09
CA PHE A 370 3.48 -21.99 13.94
C PHE A 370 4.18 -20.64 14.12
N ASN A 371 4.60 -20.06 12.98
CA ASN A 371 5.06 -18.69 12.89
C ASN A 371 4.06 -17.83 12.06
N PRO A 372 2.98 -17.32 12.69
CA PRO A 372 1.99 -16.46 12.03
C PRO A 372 2.58 -15.23 11.32
N THR A 373 3.75 -14.75 11.73
CA THR A 373 4.39 -13.58 11.11
C THR A 373 4.87 -13.83 9.68
N LYS A 374 4.84 -15.10 9.22
CA LYS A 374 5.18 -15.51 7.86
C LYS A 374 3.97 -15.62 6.94
N LEU A 375 2.74 -15.58 7.47
CA LEU A 375 1.52 -15.58 6.66
C LEU A 375 1.44 -14.45 5.64
N PRO A 376 1.85 -13.20 5.95
CA PRO A 376 1.88 -12.14 4.95
C PRO A 376 2.75 -12.48 3.74
N ASP A 377 3.95 -13.02 3.98
CA ASP A 377 4.89 -13.41 2.91
C ASP A 377 4.28 -14.57 2.07
N LEU A 378 3.59 -15.52 2.71
CA LEU A 378 2.92 -16.65 2.04
C LEU A 378 1.70 -16.22 1.23
N TYR A 379 0.81 -15.41 1.81
CA TYR A 379 -0.41 -14.93 1.15
C TYR A 379 -0.07 -14.07 -0.06
N ASP A 380 0.95 -13.22 0.05
CA ASP A 380 1.45 -12.42 -1.04
C ASP A 380 1.98 -13.29 -2.21
N CYS A 381 2.65 -14.41 -1.91
CA CYS A 381 3.05 -15.38 -2.93
C CYS A 381 1.86 -16.12 -3.55
N LEU A 382 0.88 -16.53 -2.73
CA LEU A 382 -0.35 -17.17 -3.21
C LEU A 382 -1.08 -16.26 -4.19
N ARG A 383 -1.29 -14.99 -3.81
CA ARG A 383 -1.98 -14.03 -4.66
C ARG A 383 -1.26 -13.79 -5.98
N TYR A 384 0.06 -13.66 -5.95
CA TYR A 384 0.86 -13.51 -7.17
C TYR A 384 0.76 -14.75 -8.06
N ASP A 385 0.97 -15.94 -7.51
CA ASP A 385 0.99 -17.17 -8.33
C ASP A 385 -0.40 -17.56 -8.84
N VAL A 386 -1.49 -17.29 -8.10
CA VAL A 386 -2.85 -17.47 -8.63
C VAL A 386 -3.09 -16.56 -9.84
N LEU A 387 -2.62 -15.32 -9.76
CA LEU A 387 -2.87 -14.31 -10.78
C LEU A 387 -2.01 -14.51 -12.05
N HIS A 388 -0.75 -14.92 -11.85
CA HIS A 388 0.25 -14.97 -12.92
C HIS A 388 0.60 -16.37 -13.40
N ASN A 389 0.35 -17.40 -12.59
CA ASN A 389 0.69 -18.78 -12.87
C ASN A 389 -0.51 -19.75 -12.71
N PRO A 390 -1.74 -19.40 -13.15
CA PRO A 390 -2.94 -20.18 -12.87
C PRO A 390 -2.84 -21.66 -13.31
N GLU A 391 -2.05 -21.96 -14.33
CA GLU A 391 -1.78 -23.29 -14.87
C GLU A 391 -1.11 -24.26 -13.87
N PHE A 392 -0.36 -23.74 -12.89
CA PHE A 392 0.24 -24.55 -11.83
C PHE A 392 -0.61 -24.57 -10.55
N LEU A 393 -1.61 -23.69 -10.46
CA LEU A 393 -2.35 -23.36 -9.23
C LEU A 393 -3.83 -23.81 -9.28
N ASN A 394 -4.24 -24.60 -10.28
CA ASN A 394 -5.61 -25.13 -10.35
C ASN A 394 -5.97 -25.91 -9.07
N GLY A 395 -7.13 -25.63 -8.45
CA GLY A 395 -7.62 -26.34 -7.28
C GLY A 395 -6.93 -25.95 -5.97
N ILE A 396 -6.41 -24.72 -5.84
CA ILE A 396 -5.81 -24.20 -4.60
C ILE A 396 -6.64 -23.12 -3.91
N GLU A 397 -7.88 -22.90 -4.35
CA GLU A 397 -8.83 -21.91 -3.80
C GLU A 397 -8.96 -22.07 -2.29
N LYS A 398 -9.08 -23.31 -1.81
CA LYS A 398 -9.14 -23.59 -0.37
C LYS A 398 -7.88 -23.09 0.36
N LEU A 399 -6.69 -23.39 -0.16
CA LEU A 399 -5.42 -22.89 0.42
C LEU A 399 -5.39 -21.36 0.41
N TYR A 400 -5.80 -20.73 -0.69
CA TYR A 400 -5.88 -19.28 -0.82
C TYR A 400 -6.80 -18.64 0.23
N TYR A 401 -8.04 -19.11 0.36
CA TYR A 401 -9.02 -18.53 1.27
C TYR A 401 -8.70 -18.81 2.75
N GLU A 402 -8.11 -19.97 3.07
CA GLU A 402 -7.63 -20.26 4.42
C GLU A 402 -6.49 -19.31 4.83
N ALA A 403 -5.52 -19.10 3.94
CA ALA A 403 -4.42 -18.16 4.17
C ALA A 403 -4.90 -16.70 4.23
N LYS A 404 -5.79 -16.30 3.31
CA LYS A 404 -6.36 -14.94 3.23
C LYS A 404 -7.05 -14.54 4.53
N CYS A 405 -7.90 -15.41 5.09
CA CYS A 405 -8.63 -15.13 6.32
C CYS A 405 -7.71 -14.71 7.48
N ILE A 406 -6.52 -15.31 7.57
CA ILE A 406 -5.53 -14.98 8.60
C ILE A 406 -4.74 -13.74 8.19
N ALA A 407 -4.31 -13.67 6.92
CA ALA A 407 -3.49 -12.57 6.40
C ALA A 407 -4.22 -11.21 6.49
N ASP A 408 -5.53 -11.16 6.22
CA ASP A 408 -6.35 -9.95 6.33
C ASP A 408 -6.28 -9.32 7.73
N PHE A 409 -6.16 -10.15 8.78
CA PHE A 409 -5.92 -9.67 10.14
C PHE A 409 -4.44 -9.33 10.38
N VAL A 410 -3.54 -10.29 10.13
CA VAL A 410 -2.12 -10.17 10.48
C VAL A 410 -1.47 -8.95 9.84
N VAL A 411 -1.71 -8.71 8.54
CA VAL A 411 -1.06 -7.64 7.77
C VAL A 411 -1.39 -6.26 8.34
N SER A 412 -2.66 -5.98 8.65
CA SER A 412 -3.09 -4.71 9.23
C SER A 412 -2.64 -4.60 10.70
N ALA A 413 -2.76 -5.69 11.46
CA ALA A 413 -2.40 -5.76 12.88
C ALA A 413 -0.90 -5.51 13.14
N GLU A 414 -0.01 -5.77 12.18
CA GLU A 414 1.43 -5.46 12.33
C GLU A 414 1.68 -3.96 12.60
N TYR A 415 0.76 -3.09 12.16
CA TYR A 415 0.84 -1.63 12.31
C TYR A 415 -0.06 -1.10 13.44
N GLY A 416 -0.42 -1.99 14.37
CA GLY A 416 -1.15 -1.68 15.59
C GLY A 416 -2.40 -2.53 15.75
N ILE A 417 -2.61 -3.04 16.96
CA ILE A 417 -3.80 -3.82 17.31
C ILE A 417 -4.81 -2.90 18.00
N SER A 418 -4.42 -2.27 19.11
CA SER A 418 -5.25 -1.28 19.79
C SER A 418 -5.31 0.05 19.03
N ASN A 419 -6.34 0.85 19.26
CA ASN A 419 -6.48 2.20 18.72
C ASN A 419 -5.28 3.07 19.11
N GLN A 420 -4.80 2.93 20.35
CA GLN A 420 -3.61 3.64 20.83
C GLN A 420 -2.35 3.21 20.06
N GLN A 421 -2.12 1.91 19.88
CA GLN A 421 -0.96 1.42 19.12
C GLN A 421 -1.01 1.87 17.66
N LYS A 422 -2.19 1.78 17.02
CA LYS A 422 -2.39 2.25 15.64
C LYS A 422 -2.09 3.74 15.50
N HIS A 423 -2.56 4.55 16.44
CA HIS A 423 -2.27 5.98 16.48
C HIS A 423 -0.77 6.26 16.63
N GLN A 424 -0.11 5.66 17.62
CA GLN A 424 1.32 5.87 17.88
C GLN A 424 2.20 5.43 16.71
N ILE A 425 2.00 4.21 16.20
CA ILE A 425 2.75 3.70 15.04
C ILE A 425 2.50 4.60 13.82
N GLY A 426 1.24 4.97 13.57
CA GLY A 426 0.87 5.86 12.48
C GLY A 426 1.55 7.24 12.57
N ALA A 427 1.58 7.83 13.75
CA ALA A 427 2.22 9.13 14.01
C ALA A 427 3.74 9.09 13.81
N LEU A 428 4.41 8.04 14.30
CA LEU A 428 5.86 7.89 14.18
C LEU A 428 6.32 7.71 12.72
N ILE A 429 5.54 6.97 11.91
CA ILE A 429 5.88 6.66 10.51
C ILE A 429 5.37 7.74 9.55
N ALA A 430 4.08 8.03 9.57
CA ALA A 430 3.43 8.91 8.58
C ALA A 430 3.37 10.38 9.01
N GLY A 431 3.73 10.70 10.25
CA GLY A 431 3.70 12.08 10.77
C GLY A 431 4.56 13.07 10.00
N PRO A 432 5.84 12.77 9.66
CA PRO A 432 6.66 13.63 8.82
C PRO A 432 6.04 13.91 7.45
N LEU A 433 5.44 12.88 6.83
CA LEU A 433 4.74 13.01 5.55
C LEU A 433 3.50 13.90 5.68
N LEU A 434 2.69 13.74 6.72
CA LEU A 434 1.53 14.59 6.96
C LEU A 434 1.91 16.05 7.22
N LYS A 435 2.99 16.31 7.97
CA LYS A 435 3.54 17.67 8.15
C LYS A 435 3.90 18.29 6.79
N ARG A 436 4.54 17.51 5.90
CA ARG A 436 4.88 17.96 4.54
C ARG A 436 3.65 18.19 3.67
N ILE A 437 2.66 17.28 3.70
CA ILE A 437 1.40 17.43 2.96
C ILE A 437 0.67 18.70 3.41
N ILE A 438 0.57 18.95 4.72
CA ILE A 438 -0.05 20.17 5.24
C ILE A 438 0.69 21.41 4.73
N SER A 439 2.03 21.43 4.82
CA SER A 439 2.84 22.54 4.31
C SER A 439 2.62 22.79 2.81
N ASN A 440 2.54 21.72 2.01
CA ASN A 440 2.30 21.81 0.57
C ASN A 440 0.89 22.34 0.27
N LEU A 441 -0.13 21.87 1.00
CA LEU A 441 -1.50 22.38 0.86
C LEU A 441 -1.65 23.83 1.36
N ASP A 442 -0.90 24.23 2.39
CA ASP A 442 -0.86 25.61 2.89
C ASP A 442 -0.37 26.57 1.78
N ALA A 443 0.61 26.14 0.96
CA ALA A 443 1.07 26.91 -0.20
C ALA A 443 0.02 27.03 -1.33
N CYS A 444 -0.90 26.07 -1.44
CA CYS A 444 -1.96 26.07 -2.45
C CYS A 444 -3.14 26.99 -2.13
N ARG A 445 -3.21 27.56 -0.91
CA ARG A 445 -4.35 28.38 -0.47
C ARG A 445 -4.60 29.60 -1.36
N SER A 446 -3.58 30.07 -2.07
CA SER A 446 -3.68 31.13 -3.06
C SER A 446 -4.07 30.58 -4.43
N ARG A 447 -4.98 31.26 -5.12
CA ARG A 447 -5.41 30.93 -6.49
C ARG A 447 -4.36 31.27 -7.56
N THR A 448 -3.38 32.11 -7.25
CA THR A 448 -2.47 32.67 -8.29
C THR A 448 -0.98 32.50 -7.97
N SER A 449 -0.60 32.27 -6.71
CA SER A 449 0.81 32.30 -6.29
C SER A 449 1.38 30.92 -5.93
N ALA A 450 0.71 29.82 -6.31
CA ALA A 450 1.18 28.48 -5.99
C ALA A 450 2.04 27.93 -7.13
N ASP A 451 3.32 27.66 -6.86
CA ASP A 451 4.25 27.08 -7.84
C ASP A 451 3.89 25.64 -8.22
N SER A 452 3.17 24.94 -7.35
CA SER A 452 2.78 23.55 -7.53
C SER A 452 1.45 23.32 -6.84
N ARG A 453 0.53 22.62 -7.52
CA ARG A 453 -0.78 22.26 -6.95
C ARG A 453 -0.98 20.77 -6.76
N VAL A 454 -0.12 19.95 -7.35
CA VAL A 454 -0.19 18.48 -7.29
C VAL A 454 1.07 17.91 -6.68
N PHE A 455 0.89 17.10 -5.65
CA PHE A 455 1.95 16.46 -4.88
C PHE A 455 1.72 14.95 -4.82
N LEU A 456 2.55 14.17 -5.49
CA LEU A 456 2.42 12.71 -5.54
C LEU A 456 3.53 12.05 -4.73
N TYR A 457 3.19 11.09 -3.89
CA TYR A 457 4.14 10.36 -3.05
C TYR A 457 4.01 8.87 -3.33
N PHE A 458 5.11 8.19 -3.64
CA PHE A 458 5.12 6.75 -3.90
C PHE A 458 5.95 6.04 -2.83
N THR A 459 5.35 5.05 -2.16
CA THR A 459 5.90 4.36 -0.99
C THR A 459 5.45 2.88 -0.92
N SER A 460 5.71 2.23 0.21
CA SER A 460 5.37 0.84 0.51
C SER A 460 4.01 0.70 1.18
N GLU A 461 3.50 -0.54 1.23
CA GLU A 461 2.26 -0.87 1.95
C GLU A 461 2.29 -0.46 3.42
N SER A 462 3.44 -0.65 4.08
CA SER A 462 3.65 -0.31 5.49
C SER A 462 3.36 1.16 5.79
N TYR A 463 3.74 2.05 4.88
CA TYR A 463 3.49 3.48 5.00
C TYR A 463 2.01 3.83 4.81
N LEU A 464 1.32 3.13 3.91
CA LEU A 464 -0.11 3.33 3.70
C LEU A 464 -0.93 2.87 4.92
N HIS A 465 -0.56 1.75 5.57
CA HIS A 465 -1.17 1.36 6.84
C HIS A 465 -0.96 2.43 7.91
N ALA A 466 0.26 2.95 8.07
CA ALA A 466 0.55 4.02 9.01
C ALA A 466 -0.26 5.31 8.74
N LEU A 467 -0.31 5.74 7.48
CA LEU A 467 -1.07 6.91 7.04
C LEU A 467 -2.58 6.74 7.28
N LYS A 468 -3.12 5.57 6.93
CA LYS A 468 -4.51 5.21 7.17
C LYS A 468 -4.83 5.28 8.67
N ASN A 469 -4.02 4.63 9.49
CA ASN A 469 -4.22 4.53 10.94
C ASN A 469 -4.22 5.91 11.61
N ILE A 470 -3.23 6.76 11.32
CA ILE A 470 -3.20 8.10 11.94
C ILE A 470 -4.40 8.95 11.49
N LEU A 471 -4.84 8.88 10.23
CA LEU A 471 -6.01 9.63 9.77
C LEU A 471 -7.28 9.15 10.48
N LEU A 472 -7.49 7.84 10.58
CA LEU A 472 -8.64 7.25 11.28
C LEU A 472 -8.68 7.67 12.75
N HIS A 473 -7.55 7.56 13.46
CA HIS A 473 -7.46 7.86 14.89
C HIS A 473 -7.27 9.36 15.20
N SER A 474 -7.32 10.24 14.18
CA SER A 474 -7.31 11.69 14.35
C SER A 474 -8.71 12.32 14.26
N LYS A 475 -9.79 11.51 14.27
CA LYS A 475 -11.20 11.98 14.13
C LYS A 475 -11.48 12.68 12.80
N ILE A 476 -10.83 12.20 11.74
CA ILE A 476 -10.93 12.73 10.38
C ILE A 476 -12.10 12.09 9.61
N ALA A 477 -12.46 10.86 9.98
CA ALA A 477 -13.56 10.14 9.37
C ALA A 477 -14.90 10.84 9.61
N SER A 478 -15.80 10.81 8.62
CA SER A 478 -17.11 11.45 8.74
C SER A 478 -18.00 10.78 9.79
N ASN A 479 -17.87 9.46 9.97
CA ASN A 479 -18.61 8.68 10.96
C ASN A 479 -17.89 7.34 11.24
N ALA A 480 -18.39 6.61 12.24
CA ALA A 480 -17.84 5.33 12.66
C ALA A 480 -17.89 4.26 11.57
N VAL A 481 -18.99 4.18 10.79
CA VAL A 481 -19.15 3.17 9.73
C VAL A 481 -18.07 3.35 8.64
N VAL A 482 -17.83 4.58 8.21
CA VAL A 482 -16.77 4.89 7.23
C VAL A 482 -15.39 4.59 7.83
N ALA A 483 -15.18 4.95 9.10
CA ALA A 483 -13.93 4.65 9.80
C ALA A 483 -13.66 3.14 9.85
N GLU A 484 -14.64 2.34 10.26
CA GLU A 484 -14.54 0.88 10.35
C GLU A 484 -14.33 0.22 8.98
N SER A 485 -15.04 0.69 7.95
CA SER A 485 -14.89 0.17 6.59
C SER A 485 -13.50 0.46 6.02
N VAL A 486 -12.94 1.64 6.29
CA VAL A 486 -11.58 1.98 5.85
C VAL A 486 -10.56 1.24 6.71
N ASP A 487 -10.79 1.06 8.01
CA ASP A 487 -9.87 0.35 8.89
C ASP A 487 -9.68 -1.13 8.47
N ALA A 488 -10.78 -1.81 8.17
CA ALA A 488 -10.79 -3.19 7.68
C ALA A 488 -10.38 -3.34 6.19
N MET A 489 -10.04 -2.25 5.52
CA MET A 489 -9.66 -2.26 4.10
C MET A 489 -8.32 -2.98 3.90
N GLU A 490 -8.34 -3.99 3.02
CA GLU A 490 -7.13 -4.57 2.45
C GLU A 490 -6.44 -3.54 1.55
N LEU A 491 -5.13 -3.37 1.73
CA LEU A 491 -4.34 -2.43 0.95
C LEU A 491 -3.56 -3.20 -0.11
N ALA A 492 -4.11 -3.41 -1.31
CA ALA A 492 -3.46 -4.12 -2.42
C ALA A 492 -2.54 -3.23 -3.27
N TYR A 493 -1.99 -3.74 -4.37
CA TYR A 493 -1.20 -2.93 -5.31
C TYR A 493 -1.97 -1.70 -5.80
N LEU A 494 -1.24 -0.59 -5.94
CA LEU A 494 -1.81 0.74 -6.26
C LEU A 494 -2.88 1.25 -5.28
N THR A 495 -2.97 0.72 -4.04
CA THR A 495 -3.67 1.43 -2.95
C THR A 495 -3.17 2.87 -2.88
N HIS A 496 -4.09 3.80 -2.68
CA HIS A 496 -3.72 5.20 -2.50
C HIS A 496 -4.69 6.00 -1.65
N GLY A 497 -4.14 6.94 -0.88
CA GLY A 497 -4.87 7.96 -0.14
C GLY A 497 -4.76 9.30 -0.85
N VAL A 498 -5.87 10.02 -1.00
CA VAL A 498 -5.93 11.33 -1.66
C VAL A 498 -6.46 12.38 -0.71
N ILE A 499 -5.77 13.52 -0.59
CA ILE A 499 -6.17 14.68 0.19
C ILE A 499 -6.28 15.87 -0.77
N ARG A 500 -7.50 16.41 -0.93
CA ARG A 500 -7.79 17.54 -1.81
C ARG A 500 -8.22 18.75 -0.99
N LEU A 501 -7.60 19.89 -1.22
CA LEU A 501 -7.98 21.18 -0.65
C LEU A 501 -8.89 21.92 -1.61
N PHE A 502 -10.05 22.33 -1.11
CA PHE A 502 -11.05 23.07 -1.85
C PHE A 502 -11.34 24.42 -1.20
N GLU A 503 -11.80 25.34 -2.04
CA GLU A 503 -12.40 26.60 -1.66
C GLU A 503 -13.90 26.61 -2.03
N ASP A 504 -14.76 27.07 -1.13
CA ASP A 504 -16.17 27.36 -1.39
C ASP A 504 -16.34 28.88 -1.53
N PRO A 505 -16.39 29.41 -2.77
CA PRO A 505 -16.46 30.86 -3.01
C PRO A 505 -17.80 31.47 -2.60
N SER A 506 -18.81 30.66 -2.27
CA SER A 506 -20.11 31.15 -1.78
C SER A 506 -20.09 31.52 -0.29
N ARG A 507 -19.03 31.12 0.43
CA ARG A 507 -18.86 31.39 1.85
C ARG A 507 -17.92 32.56 2.07
N ASP A 508 -18.18 33.32 3.13
CA ASP A 508 -17.28 34.38 3.56
C ASP A 508 -15.88 33.81 3.90
N PRO A 509 -14.77 34.49 3.56
CA PRO A 509 -13.42 34.01 3.86
C PRO A 509 -13.14 33.73 5.34
N SER A 510 -13.92 34.30 6.27
CA SER A 510 -13.84 34.02 7.71
C SER A 510 -14.57 32.74 8.14
N ASP A 511 -15.48 32.20 7.32
CA ASP A 511 -16.16 30.93 7.58
C ASP A 511 -15.13 29.78 7.60
N PRO A 512 -15.05 28.98 8.67
CA PRO A 512 -14.15 27.83 8.72
C PRO A 512 -14.31 26.85 7.55
N MET A 513 -15.49 26.77 6.95
CA MET A 513 -15.81 25.91 5.81
C MET A 513 -15.54 26.56 4.45
N HIS A 514 -15.11 27.82 4.40
CA HIS A 514 -14.62 28.45 3.16
C HIS A 514 -13.47 27.64 2.56
N LEU A 515 -12.56 27.14 3.41
CA LEU A 515 -11.54 26.17 3.01
C LEU A 515 -11.80 24.82 3.67
N TYR A 516 -11.86 23.76 2.88
CA TYR A 516 -12.09 22.43 3.40
C TYR A 516 -11.27 21.39 2.64
N VAL A 517 -11.04 20.25 3.29
CA VAL A 517 -10.43 19.08 2.67
C VAL A 517 -11.45 17.98 2.45
N SER A 518 -11.23 17.24 1.37
CA SER A 518 -11.83 15.92 1.15
C SER A 518 -10.72 14.89 1.12
N ILE A 519 -10.90 13.84 1.92
CA ILE A 519 -9.92 12.75 2.05
C ILE A 519 -10.56 11.46 1.59
N MET A 520 -9.85 10.70 0.76
CA MET A 520 -10.35 9.46 0.16
C MET A 520 -9.29 8.37 0.18
N PHE A 521 -9.71 7.11 0.18
CA PHE A 521 -8.83 5.94 0.10
C PHE A 521 -9.34 4.94 -0.93
N SER A 522 -8.45 4.49 -1.80
CA SER A 522 -8.64 3.32 -2.64
C SER A 522 -7.96 2.12 -2.00
N SER A 523 -8.65 0.97 -1.99
CA SER A 523 -8.06 -0.31 -1.58
C SER A 523 -7.01 -0.83 -2.57
N GLY A 524 -6.88 -0.20 -3.75
CA GLY A 524 -6.02 -0.71 -4.81
C GLY A 524 -6.68 -1.85 -5.58
N ALA A 525 -5.88 -2.73 -6.17
CA ALA A 525 -6.32 -3.81 -7.03
C ALA A 525 -6.78 -5.07 -6.26
N THR A 526 -7.79 -4.95 -5.37
CA THR A 526 -8.25 -6.00 -4.43
C THR A 526 -9.21 -7.05 -4.99
N SER A 527 -9.53 -7.03 -6.28
CA SER A 527 -10.42 -8.03 -6.87
C SER A 527 -9.89 -9.46 -6.68
N ASP A 528 -10.80 -10.43 -6.66
CA ASP A 528 -10.44 -11.84 -6.52
C ASP A 528 -9.55 -12.27 -7.70
N PRO A 529 -8.30 -12.74 -7.47
CA PRO A 529 -7.41 -13.15 -8.55
C PRO A 529 -7.95 -14.36 -9.33
N PHE A 530 -8.81 -15.20 -8.75
CA PHE A 530 -9.45 -16.31 -9.49
C PHE A 530 -10.50 -15.84 -10.49
N ALA A 531 -11.03 -14.62 -10.33
CA ALA A 531 -11.99 -14.02 -11.25
C ALA A 531 -11.32 -13.16 -12.33
N CYS A 532 -9.98 -13.13 -12.39
CA CYS A 532 -9.25 -12.36 -13.38
C CYS A 532 -9.41 -12.98 -14.78
N THR A 533 -9.95 -12.20 -15.72
CA THR A 533 -10.08 -12.58 -17.13
C THR A 533 -9.20 -11.74 -18.05
N ASP A 534 -8.41 -10.83 -17.49
CA ASP A 534 -7.51 -9.96 -18.24
C ASP A 534 -6.31 -10.73 -18.77
N GLU A 535 -5.98 -10.55 -20.05
CA GLU A 535 -4.92 -11.28 -20.74
C GLU A 535 -3.51 -10.94 -20.23
N TYR A 536 -3.35 -9.84 -19.48
CA TYR A 536 -2.09 -9.42 -18.87
C TYR A 536 -2.08 -9.62 -17.35
N SER A 537 -3.01 -10.43 -16.81
CA SER A 537 -3.11 -10.70 -15.38
C SER A 537 -3.29 -9.42 -14.54
N MET A 538 -4.01 -8.42 -15.07
CA MET A 538 -4.26 -7.17 -14.34
C MET A 538 -5.61 -7.18 -13.62
N LEU A 539 -5.57 -6.88 -12.33
CA LEU A 539 -6.78 -6.61 -11.54
C LEU A 539 -7.15 -5.12 -11.62
N PRO A 540 -8.45 -4.76 -11.69
CA PRO A 540 -8.86 -3.36 -11.73
C PRO A 540 -8.55 -2.66 -10.41
N VAL A 541 -8.07 -1.41 -10.50
CA VAL A 541 -7.83 -0.57 -9.32
C VAL A 541 -9.14 0.04 -8.86
N ASN A 542 -9.48 -0.14 -7.59
CA ASN A 542 -10.73 0.39 -7.04
C ASN A 542 -10.73 1.92 -6.99
N VAL A 543 -11.90 2.51 -7.27
CA VAL A 543 -12.09 3.96 -7.12
C VAL A 543 -12.02 4.34 -5.63
N PRO A 544 -11.33 5.43 -5.27
CA PRO A 544 -11.27 5.90 -3.88
C PRO A 544 -12.65 6.12 -3.26
N LEU A 545 -12.80 5.68 -2.01
CA LEU A 545 -13.96 5.95 -1.17
C LEU A 545 -13.66 7.12 -0.21
N PRO A 546 -14.61 8.02 0.04
CA PRO A 546 -14.40 9.15 0.95
C PRO A 546 -14.25 8.66 2.39
N LEU A 547 -13.14 9.04 3.02
CA LEU A 547 -12.99 9.03 4.47
C LEU A 547 -13.81 10.17 5.10
N ASN A 548 -13.87 11.31 4.40
CA ASN A 548 -14.82 12.39 4.68
C ASN A 548 -15.24 13.09 3.39
N GLY A 549 -16.42 13.73 3.43
CA GLY A 549 -16.95 14.53 2.32
C GLY A 549 -16.42 15.96 2.31
N ARG A 550 -16.59 16.67 3.43
CA ARG A 550 -16.06 18.02 3.66
C ARG A 550 -15.65 18.19 5.12
N LEU A 551 -14.36 18.36 5.39
CA LEU A 551 -13.84 18.70 6.72
C LEU A 551 -13.15 20.06 6.64
N SER A 552 -13.49 21.03 7.51
CA SER A 552 -12.81 22.34 7.46
C SER A 552 -11.30 22.19 7.56
N TYR A 553 -10.57 22.94 6.74
CA TYR A 553 -9.11 22.80 6.65
C TYR A 553 -8.44 23.17 7.98
N SER A 554 -9.01 24.14 8.71
CA SER A 554 -8.59 24.47 10.07
C SER A 554 -8.77 23.32 11.05
N SER A 555 -9.89 22.58 10.99
CA SER A 555 -10.11 21.38 11.81
C SER A 555 -9.14 20.27 11.46
N PHE A 556 -8.91 20.02 10.17
CA PHE A 556 -7.93 19.06 9.69
C PHE A 556 -6.54 19.34 10.27
N ARG A 557 -6.03 20.57 10.11
CA ARG A 557 -4.72 20.98 10.66
C ARG A 557 -4.66 20.81 12.18
N LYS A 558 -5.71 21.22 12.89
CA LYS A 558 -5.79 21.12 14.35
C LYS A 558 -5.79 19.67 14.83
N GLN A 559 -6.58 18.80 14.21
CA GLN A 559 -6.69 17.40 14.57
C GLN A 559 -5.39 16.65 14.33
N ILE A 560 -4.77 16.81 13.15
CA ILE A 560 -3.47 16.20 12.86
C ILE A 560 -2.38 16.77 13.78
N GLY A 561 -2.35 18.08 14.00
CA GLY A 561 -1.38 18.71 14.90
C GLY A 561 -1.47 18.15 16.33
N LYS A 562 -2.69 17.97 16.86
CA LYS A 562 -2.90 17.33 18.16
C LYS A 562 -2.40 15.88 18.19
N SER A 563 -2.73 15.10 17.17
CA SER A 563 -2.31 13.69 17.07
C SER A 563 -0.79 13.55 17.03
N LEU A 564 -0.10 14.43 16.30
CA LEU A 564 1.36 14.40 16.21
C LEU A 564 2.02 14.87 17.52
N ALA A 565 1.46 15.89 18.19
CA ALA A 565 1.96 16.35 19.48
C ALA A 565 1.81 15.29 20.60
N MET A 566 0.72 14.50 20.57
CA MET A 566 0.53 13.39 21.52
C MET A 566 1.59 12.30 21.32
N ALA A 567 2.00 12.03 20.08
CA ALA A 567 3.02 11.03 19.79
C ALA A 567 4.44 11.50 20.16
N ASP A 568 4.73 12.80 20.06
CA ASP A 568 6.02 13.37 20.45
C ASP A 568 6.21 13.43 21.99
N ALA A 569 5.13 13.28 22.78
CA ALA A 569 5.15 13.31 24.25
C ALA A 569 5.36 11.94 24.92
N HIS A 570 5.39 10.86 24.14
CA HIS A 570 5.61 9.47 24.56
C HIS A 570 6.94 8.95 24.02
#